data_AF-A0A1B2JGJ9-F1
#
_entry.id   AF-A0A1B2JGJ9-F1
#
_cell.length_a   1.000
_cell.length_b   1.000
_cell.length_c   1.000
_cell.angle_alpha   90.00
_cell.angle_beta   90.00
_cell.angle_gamma   90.00
#
_symmetry.space_group_name_H-M   'P 1'
#
loop_
_entity.id
_entity.type
_entity.pdbx_description
1 polymer ?
#
loop_
_entity_poly.entity_id
_entity_poly.type
_entity_poly.pdbx_seq_one_letter_code
_entity_poly.pdbx_strand_id
1 'polypeptide(L)'
;MLIKPWAETIPRHELAEELENELPIEPVLSYTQIETPTHNQFLIIGNSNFNTILNSFDKLTEYATISIDYNSSDSKNNDDDFHEDEQLYQINKQSVFEPKTITVYRTVNHNNQNVLLVSVPLFANIYTYNVLAKFLLVHLNSKQILVLGSSQLENELLAKLATKQDSELDPKLKQIAQLKPPSFVTGIAASLLSTGKTLHKDMVALLLDGDGPIDYERLNENGLNACTSLLGQVVHVDLNRKKSLNRPGLYL
;
A
#
# COMPACT_ATOMS: atom_id res chain seq x y z
N MET A 1 27.98 45.47 -26.76
CA MET A 1 26.52 45.74 -26.76
C MET A 1 25.86 44.60 -27.53
N LEU A 2 24.89 43.85 -27.03
CA LEU A 2 24.07 43.95 -25.82
C LEU A 2 23.83 42.50 -25.38
N ILE A 3 24.39 42.10 -24.23
CA ILE A 3 23.98 40.86 -23.56
C ILE A 3 22.56 41.12 -23.07
N LYS A 4 21.59 40.32 -23.51
CA LYS A 4 20.22 40.46 -23.00
C LYS A 4 20.26 40.23 -21.48
N PRO A 5 19.80 41.20 -20.67
CA PRO A 5 19.75 41.02 -19.23
C PRO A 5 18.76 39.91 -18.91
N TRP A 6 19.15 39.12 -17.92
CA TRP A 6 18.30 38.23 -17.14
C TRP A 6 17.03 39.00 -16.77
N ALA A 7 15.92 38.71 -17.46
CA ALA A 7 14.67 39.41 -17.21
C ALA A 7 14.13 38.97 -15.85
N GLU A 8 14.20 39.92 -14.91
CA GLU A 8 13.27 40.17 -13.82
C GLU A 8 12.73 38.93 -13.12
N THR A 9 13.46 38.53 -12.08
CA THR A 9 12.90 37.88 -10.90
C THR A 9 11.68 38.66 -10.42
N ILE A 10 10.49 38.20 -10.80
CA ILE A 10 9.28 38.45 -10.03
C ILE A 10 9.61 38.04 -8.58
N PRO A 11 9.34 38.87 -7.55
CA PRO A 11 9.49 38.45 -6.17
C PRO A 11 8.58 37.23 -5.95
N ARG A 12 9.15 36.04 -5.77
CA ARG A 12 8.42 34.84 -5.31
C ARG A 12 8.36 34.86 -3.78
N HIS A 13 7.71 35.85 -3.22
CA HIS A 13 7.16 35.83 -1.87
C HIS A 13 5.76 36.42 -2.07
N GLU A 14 4.63 35.83 -1.70
CA GLU A 14 4.29 35.16 -0.44
C GLU A 14 3.09 34.20 -0.68
N LEU A 15 3.30 33.01 -1.25
CA LEU A 15 2.31 31.92 -1.21
C LEU A 15 2.92 30.61 -0.67
N ALA A 16 4.19 30.65 -0.29
CA ALA A 16 4.91 29.49 0.26
C ALA A 16 4.79 29.38 1.79
N GLU A 17 4.45 30.47 2.50
CA GLU A 17 4.47 30.48 3.97
C GLU A 17 3.22 29.86 4.61
N GLU A 18 2.11 29.67 3.87
CA GLU A 18 0.90 29.04 4.42
C GLU A 18 0.88 27.51 4.29
N LEU A 19 1.74 26.91 3.47
CA LEU A 19 1.81 25.43 3.37
C LEU A 19 2.76 24.78 4.38
N GLU A 20 3.60 25.56 5.08
CA GLU A 20 4.66 25.00 5.94
C GLU A 20 4.21 24.65 7.38
N ASN A 21 2.97 24.94 7.79
CA ASN A 21 2.55 24.78 9.19
C ASN A 21 1.31 23.90 9.45
N GLU A 22 0.64 23.35 8.43
CA GLU A 22 -0.37 22.31 8.69
C GLU A 22 0.38 21.01 9.04
N LEU A 23 0.54 20.74 10.35
CA LEU A 23 1.03 19.45 10.83
C LEU A 23 0.22 18.34 10.13
N PRO A 24 0.88 17.28 9.62
CA PRO A 24 0.18 16.21 8.94
C PRO A 24 -0.88 15.63 9.88
N ILE A 25 -2.14 15.65 9.45
CA ILE A 25 -3.27 15.14 10.24
C ILE A 25 -2.99 13.66 10.56
N GLU A 26 -2.81 13.34 11.83
CA GLU A 26 -2.51 11.96 12.25
C GLU A 26 -3.80 11.12 12.16
N PRO A 27 -3.79 10.01 11.41
CA PRO A 27 -4.95 9.13 11.34
C PRO A 27 -5.13 8.36 12.64
N VAL A 28 -6.37 8.24 13.08
CA VAL A 28 -6.79 7.41 14.20
C VAL A 28 -7.24 6.06 13.64
N LEU A 29 -6.60 4.98 14.11
CA LEU A 29 -6.94 3.62 13.71
C LEU A 29 -7.76 2.94 14.80
N SER A 30 -8.89 2.37 14.41
CA SER A 30 -9.67 1.45 15.25
C SER A 30 -9.68 0.06 14.65
N TYR A 31 -9.73 -0.96 15.50
CA TYR A 31 -9.62 -2.36 15.10
C TYR A 31 -10.68 -3.19 15.78
N THR A 32 -11.50 -3.82 14.95
CA THR A 32 -12.55 -4.73 15.37
C THR A 32 -12.18 -6.12 14.90
N GLN A 33 -11.72 -6.94 15.84
CA GLN A 33 -11.44 -8.34 15.58
C GLN A 33 -12.72 -9.16 15.66
N ILE A 34 -13.04 -9.91 14.60
CA ILE A 34 -14.29 -10.66 14.48
C ILE A 34 -14.08 -12.11 14.92
N GLU A 35 -12.93 -12.69 14.60
CA GLU A 35 -12.60 -14.08 14.93
C GLU A 35 -11.52 -14.19 15.99
N THR A 36 -11.44 -15.33 16.70
CA THR A 36 -10.45 -15.53 17.77
C THR A 36 -9.00 -15.48 17.24
N PRO A 37 -8.04 -14.96 18.04
CA PRO A 37 -6.64 -14.93 17.65
C PRO A 37 -6.14 -16.35 17.38
N THR A 38 -5.64 -16.58 16.18
CA THR A 38 -5.04 -17.86 15.78
C THR A 38 -3.59 -17.65 15.42
N HIS A 39 -2.78 -18.71 15.49
CA HIS A 39 -1.41 -18.65 15.01
C HIS A 39 -1.44 -18.54 13.50
N ASN A 40 -1.04 -17.38 12.96
CA ASN A 40 -0.98 -17.14 11.52
C ASN A 40 0.39 -17.52 10.99
N GLN A 41 0.41 -18.37 9.97
CA GLN A 41 1.66 -18.74 9.32
C GLN A 41 2.11 -17.64 8.38
N PHE A 42 1.17 -17.11 7.58
CA PHE A 42 1.44 -16.09 6.57
C PHE A 42 0.58 -14.85 6.79
N LEU A 43 1.17 -13.68 6.56
CA LEU A 43 0.47 -12.41 6.38
C LEU A 43 0.90 -11.83 5.04
N ILE A 44 -0.05 -11.59 4.15
CA ILE A 44 0.19 -11.02 2.83
C ILE A 44 -0.48 -9.65 2.78
N ILE A 45 0.32 -8.61 2.55
CA ILE A 45 -0.16 -7.22 2.50
C ILE A 45 0.24 -6.62 1.16
N GLY A 46 -0.70 -6.00 0.46
CA GLY A 46 -0.43 -5.25 -0.76
C GLY A 46 -1.33 -4.03 -0.85
N ASN A 47 -1.01 -3.11 -1.77
CA ASN A 47 -1.96 -2.07 -2.13
C ASN A 47 -3.12 -2.64 -2.97
N SER A 48 -4.16 -1.83 -3.18
CA SER A 48 -5.35 -2.22 -3.95
C SER A 48 -5.06 -2.65 -5.39
N ASN A 49 -3.91 -2.29 -5.97
CA ASN A 49 -3.52 -2.73 -7.32
C ASN A 49 -3.25 -4.25 -7.35
N PHE A 50 -2.98 -4.87 -6.21
CA PHE A 50 -2.82 -6.32 -6.06
C PHE A 50 -4.11 -7.07 -5.73
N ASN A 51 -5.28 -6.41 -5.77
CA ASN A 51 -6.58 -7.05 -5.51
C ASN A 51 -6.82 -8.28 -6.39
N THR A 52 -6.36 -8.28 -7.64
CA THR A 52 -6.49 -9.45 -8.51
C THR A 52 -5.77 -10.69 -7.95
N ILE A 53 -4.64 -10.50 -7.26
CA ILE A 53 -3.93 -11.59 -6.59
C ILE A 53 -4.68 -11.98 -5.31
N LEU A 54 -5.07 -11.01 -4.48
CA LEU A 54 -5.75 -11.29 -3.20
C LEU A 54 -7.12 -11.97 -3.42
N ASN A 55 -7.84 -11.62 -4.48
CA ASN A 55 -9.12 -12.24 -4.86
C ASN A 55 -8.96 -13.62 -5.53
N SER A 56 -7.73 -14.05 -5.83
CA SER A 56 -7.47 -15.39 -6.37
C SER A 56 -7.41 -16.47 -5.29
N PHE A 57 -7.43 -16.08 -4.02
CA PHE A 57 -7.54 -17.00 -2.90
C PHE A 57 -8.99 -17.48 -2.74
N ASP A 58 -9.16 -18.79 -2.62
CA ASP A 58 -10.46 -19.39 -2.34
C ASP A 58 -10.83 -19.29 -0.85
N LYS A 59 -12.15 -19.33 -0.57
CA LYS A 59 -12.72 -19.44 0.79
C LYS A 59 -12.27 -18.34 1.77
N LEU A 60 -12.25 -17.09 1.30
CA LEU A 60 -11.98 -15.93 2.15
C LEU A 60 -13.07 -15.77 3.22
N THR A 61 -12.67 -15.74 4.49
CA THR A 61 -13.51 -15.35 5.62
C THR A 61 -13.02 -14.02 6.17
N GLU A 62 -13.93 -13.16 6.61
CA GLU A 62 -13.55 -11.93 7.27
C GLU A 62 -13.00 -12.22 8.68
N TYR A 63 -11.79 -11.75 8.97
CA TYR A 63 -11.10 -11.97 10.25
C TYR A 63 -11.19 -10.75 11.17
N ALA A 64 -11.01 -9.57 10.59
CA ALA A 64 -11.06 -8.30 11.30
C ALA A 64 -11.34 -7.14 10.33
N THR A 65 -11.79 -6.03 10.88
CA THR A 65 -11.92 -4.76 10.16
C THR A 65 -11.13 -3.68 10.88
N ILE A 66 -10.34 -2.92 10.11
CA ILE A 66 -9.57 -1.77 10.56
C ILE A 66 -10.23 -0.52 9.98
N SER A 67 -10.67 0.40 10.83
CA SER A 67 -11.18 1.71 10.38
C SER A 67 -10.10 2.77 10.59
N ILE A 68 -9.96 3.64 9.61
CA ILE A 68 -9.01 4.75 9.60
C ILE A 68 -9.83 6.02 9.50
N ASP A 69 -9.77 6.82 10.56
CA ASP A 69 -10.47 8.10 10.67
C ASP A 69 -9.45 9.23 10.77
N TYR A 70 -9.79 10.39 10.22
CA TYR A 70 -8.98 11.61 10.37
C TYR A 70 -9.73 12.55 11.29
N ASN A 71 -9.18 12.78 12.48
CA ASN A 71 -9.74 13.77 13.41
C ASN A 71 -9.41 15.17 12.86
N SER A 72 -10.25 15.71 11.98
CA SER A 72 -10.16 17.13 11.61
C SER A 72 -10.70 17.97 12.78
N SER A 73 -9.82 18.49 13.62
CA SER A 73 -10.20 19.36 14.75
C SER A 73 -10.75 20.74 14.35
N ASP A 74 -10.76 21.08 13.06
CA ASP A 74 -11.00 22.46 12.61
C ASP A 74 -12.42 22.77 12.09
N SER A 75 -13.37 21.83 12.16
CA SER A 75 -14.73 22.07 11.62
C SER A 75 -15.71 22.74 12.60
N LYS A 76 -15.23 23.55 13.56
CA LYS A 76 -16.09 24.22 14.56
C LYS A 76 -15.76 25.70 14.85
N ASN A 77 -15.17 26.41 13.91
CA ASN A 77 -15.27 27.88 13.90
C ASN A 77 -16.24 28.29 12.78
N ASN A 78 -17.54 28.14 13.06
CA ASN A 78 -18.60 28.75 12.26
C ASN A 78 -18.79 30.19 12.73
N ASP A 79 -17.85 31.07 12.44
CA ASP A 79 -18.11 32.51 12.44
C ASP A 79 -17.33 33.14 11.27
N ASP A 80 -18.11 33.73 10.35
CA ASP A 80 -17.79 34.87 9.49
C ASP A 80 -16.70 34.74 8.42
N ASP A 81 -17.07 34.21 7.24
CA ASP A 81 -17.18 34.99 5.98
C ASP A 81 -17.48 34.03 4.81
N PHE A 82 -18.67 34.15 4.21
CA PHE A 82 -19.13 33.27 3.13
C PHE A 82 -18.52 33.69 1.79
N HIS A 83 -17.34 33.14 1.46
CA HIS A 83 -16.75 33.21 0.13
C HIS A 83 -17.01 31.91 -0.65
N GLU A 84 -17.89 31.96 -1.67
CA GLU A 84 -18.24 30.81 -2.54
C GLU A 84 -17.01 30.10 -3.14
N ASP A 85 -15.94 30.86 -3.43
CA ASP A 85 -14.71 30.31 -3.99
C ASP A 85 -13.90 29.48 -2.97
N GLU A 86 -13.92 29.84 -1.69
CA GLU A 86 -13.21 29.09 -0.63
C GLU A 86 -13.89 27.76 -0.31
N GLN A 87 -15.22 27.68 -0.47
CA GLN A 87 -15.96 26.43 -0.28
C GLN A 87 -15.52 25.35 -1.28
N LEU A 88 -15.23 25.70 -2.54
CA LEU A 88 -14.69 24.74 -3.51
C LEU A 88 -13.33 24.18 -3.07
N TYR A 89 -12.47 25.01 -2.47
CA TYR A 89 -11.18 24.55 -1.94
C TYR A 89 -11.33 23.71 -0.66
N GLN A 90 -12.25 24.07 0.24
CA GLN A 90 -12.53 23.29 1.45
C GLN A 90 -13.16 21.93 1.16
N ILE A 91 -14.09 21.86 0.18
CA ILE A 91 -14.69 20.60 -0.28
C ILE A 91 -13.62 19.69 -0.87
N ASN A 92 -12.69 20.24 -1.67
CA ASN A 92 -11.58 19.48 -2.22
C ASN A 92 -10.62 19.00 -1.11
N LYS A 93 -10.28 19.84 -0.11
CA LYS A 93 -9.45 19.43 1.04
C LYS A 93 -10.13 18.38 1.92
N GLN A 94 -11.44 18.44 2.15
CA GLN A 94 -12.18 17.44 2.93
C GLN A 94 -12.25 16.07 2.23
N SER A 95 -12.39 16.04 0.90
CA SER A 95 -12.40 14.79 0.12
C SER A 95 -11.08 13.99 0.20
N VAL A 96 -9.97 14.66 0.54
CA VAL A 96 -8.63 14.06 0.65
C VAL A 96 -8.50 13.19 1.91
N PHE A 97 -9.28 13.47 2.96
CA PHE A 97 -9.20 12.81 4.28
C PHE A 97 -10.48 12.06 4.64
N GLU A 98 -11.08 11.38 3.67
CA GLU A 98 -12.24 10.53 3.92
C GLU A 98 -11.89 9.32 4.79
N PRO A 99 -12.72 8.98 5.79
CA PRO A 99 -12.61 7.73 6.53
C PRO A 99 -12.63 6.52 5.60
N LYS A 100 -11.76 5.55 5.87
CA LYS A 100 -11.71 4.29 5.10
C LYS A 100 -11.67 3.09 6.02
N THR A 101 -12.29 2.01 5.56
CA THR A 101 -12.23 0.71 6.21
C THR A 101 -11.38 -0.26 5.39
N ILE A 102 -10.61 -1.08 6.10
CA ILE A 102 -9.79 -2.14 5.54
C ILE A 102 -10.24 -3.46 6.16
N THR A 103 -10.76 -4.35 5.32
CA THR A 103 -11.10 -5.71 5.73
C THR A 103 -9.86 -6.60 5.68
N VAL A 104 -9.59 -7.28 6.79
CA VAL A 104 -8.57 -8.33 6.89
C VAL A 104 -9.27 -9.66 6.61
N TYR A 105 -8.87 -10.33 5.55
CA TYR A 105 -9.38 -11.65 5.21
C TYR A 105 -8.46 -12.75 5.74
N ARG A 106 -9.06 -13.90 6.03
CA ARG A 106 -8.37 -15.14 6.37
C ARG A 106 -8.75 -16.24 5.39
N THR A 107 -7.78 -17.08 5.09
CA THR A 107 -7.99 -18.38 4.45
C THR A 107 -7.03 -19.41 5.04
N VAL A 108 -7.20 -20.65 4.63
CA VAL A 108 -6.40 -21.79 5.10
C VAL A 108 -5.73 -22.43 3.89
N ASN A 109 -4.41 -22.60 3.96
CA ASN A 109 -3.65 -23.23 2.87
C ASN A 109 -3.79 -24.76 2.85
N HIS A 110 -3.19 -25.42 1.86
CA HIS A 110 -3.23 -26.89 1.74
C HIS A 110 -2.61 -27.63 2.93
N ASN A 111 -1.74 -26.95 3.70
CA ASN A 111 -1.11 -27.49 4.89
C ASN A 111 -1.92 -27.20 6.18
N ASN A 112 -3.17 -26.76 6.05
CA ASN A 112 -4.03 -26.33 7.17
C ASN A 112 -3.45 -25.18 8.01
N GLN A 113 -2.68 -24.30 7.40
CA GLN A 113 -2.10 -23.12 8.04
C GLN A 113 -2.88 -21.87 7.69
N ASN A 114 -3.07 -20.99 8.68
CA ASN A 114 -3.78 -19.74 8.48
C ASN A 114 -2.94 -18.74 7.67
N VAL A 115 -3.61 -18.11 6.71
CA VAL A 115 -3.08 -17.05 5.84
C VAL A 115 -3.97 -15.82 6.01
N LEU A 116 -3.37 -14.72 6.42
CA LEU A 116 -4.05 -13.41 6.47
C LEU A 116 -3.74 -12.62 5.20
N LEU A 117 -4.75 -11.92 4.70
CA LEU A 117 -4.70 -11.15 3.47
C LEU A 117 -5.22 -9.74 3.76
N VAL A 118 -4.44 -8.73 3.41
CA VAL A 118 -4.78 -7.31 3.60
C VAL A 118 -4.56 -6.55 2.30
N SER A 119 -5.63 -5.93 1.81
CA SER A 119 -5.57 -4.98 0.70
C SER A 119 -5.66 -3.56 1.23
N VAL A 120 -4.59 -2.79 1.07
CA VAL A 120 -4.51 -1.43 1.56
C VAL A 120 -4.96 -0.47 0.45
N PRO A 121 -6.01 0.34 0.67
CA PRO A 121 -6.46 1.31 -0.31
C PRO A 121 -5.46 2.46 -0.41
N LEU A 122 -5.59 3.25 -1.47
CA LEU A 122 -4.85 4.49 -1.62
C LEU A 122 -5.22 5.50 -0.53
N PHE A 123 -4.23 6.13 0.08
CA PHE A 123 -4.40 7.28 0.97
C PHE A 123 -3.68 8.49 0.40
N ALA A 124 -4.38 9.63 0.35
CA ALA A 124 -3.74 10.88 -0.03
C ALA A 124 -2.76 11.37 1.04
N ASN A 125 -3.07 11.08 2.32
CA ASN A 125 -2.13 11.29 3.42
C ASN A 125 -1.08 10.18 3.47
N ILE A 126 0.15 10.49 3.06
CA ILE A 126 1.27 9.55 3.03
C ILE A 126 1.63 9.04 4.45
N TYR A 127 1.41 9.85 5.49
CA TYR A 127 1.67 9.45 6.88
C TYR A 127 0.79 8.28 7.32
N THR A 128 -0.39 8.12 6.71
CA THR A 128 -1.28 6.99 6.98
C THR A 128 -0.62 5.65 6.72
N TYR A 129 0.24 5.54 5.70
CA TYR A 129 0.95 4.30 5.44
C TYR A 129 1.92 3.91 6.57
N ASN A 130 2.56 4.89 7.22
CA ASN A 130 3.48 4.63 8.32
C ASN A 130 2.73 4.20 9.60
N VAL A 131 1.65 4.89 9.93
CA VAL A 131 0.80 4.54 11.08
C VAL A 131 0.16 3.17 10.87
N LEU A 132 -0.39 2.93 9.68
CA LEU A 132 -1.01 1.65 9.32
C LEU A 132 0.01 0.50 9.29
N ALA A 133 1.21 0.70 8.73
CA ALA A 133 2.24 -0.32 8.73
C ALA A 133 2.61 -0.77 10.15
N LYS A 134 2.82 0.20 11.06
CA LYS A 134 3.06 -0.10 12.48
C LYS A 134 1.89 -0.83 13.10
N PHE A 135 0.67 -0.38 12.82
CA PHE A 135 -0.55 -0.99 13.32
C PHE A 135 -0.68 -2.47 12.89
N LEU A 136 -0.54 -2.74 11.59
CA LEU A 136 -0.64 -4.09 11.01
C LEU A 136 0.41 -5.03 11.61
N LEU A 137 1.67 -4.60 11.71
CA LEU A 137 2.76 -5.43 12.22
C LEU A 137 2.67 -5.75 13.72
N VAL A 138 2.00 -4.89 14.50
CA VAL A 138 1.76 -5.10 15.93
C VAL A 138 0.55 -6.01 16.17
N HIS A 139 -0.55 -5.79 15.44
CA HIS A 139 -1.82 -6.48 15.71
C HIS A 139 -1.98 -7.78 14.91
N LEU A 140 -1.44 -7.86 13.70
CA LEU A 140 -1.53 -9.06 12.85
C LEU A 140 -0.25 -9.88 12.95
N ASN A 141 -0.10 -10.59 14.06
CA ASN A 141 1.09 -11.43 14.26
C ASN A 141 1.09 -12.63 13.31
N SER A 142 2.21 -12.84 12.62
CA SER A 142 2.44 -13.94 11.69
C SER A 142 3.90 -14.37 11.69
N LYS A 143 4.16 -15.62 11.29
CA LYS A 143 5.53 -16.16 11.19
C LYS A 143 6.27 -15.64 9.96
N GLN A 144 5.57 -15.46 8.85
CA GLN A 144 6.13 -14.96 7.60
C GLN A 144 5.24 -13.86 7.04
N ILE A 145 5.85 -12.73 6.69
CA ILE A 145 5.16 -11.57 6.14
C ILE A 145 5.63 -11.38 4.70
N LEU A 146 4.68 -11.43 3.77
CA LEU A 146 4.89 -11.17 2.35
C LEU A 146 4.25 -9.82 2.01
N VAL A 147 5.02 -8.95 1.40
CA VAL A 147 4.56 -7.61 0.99
C VAL A 147 4.49 -7.57 -0.53
N LEU A 148 3.40 -7.09 -1.10
CA LEU A 148 3.24 -6.89 -2.52
C LEU A 148 3.37 -5.41 -2.83
N GLY A 149 4.28 -5.06 -3.73
CA GLY A 149 4.53 -3.69 -4.13
C GLY A 149 4.87 -3.59 -5.62
N SER A 150 4.85 -2.37 -6.12
CA SER A 150 5.29 -1.99 -7.45
C SER A 150 6.70 -1.38 -7.37
N SER A 151 7.47 -1.53 -8.45
CA SER A 151 8.68 -0.76 -8.69
C SER A 151 8.92 -0.67 -10.19
N GLN A 152 9.58 0.38 -10.64
CA GLN A 152 10.04 0.44 -12.02
C GLN A 152 11.28 -0.46 -12.15
N LEU A 153 11.11 -1.59 -12.83
CA LEU A 153 12.16 -2.59 -13.02
C LEU A 153 12.69 -2.49 -14.45
N GLU A 154 14.01 -2.54 -14.63
CA GLU A 154 14.58 -2.36 -15.97
C GLU A 154 14.39 -3.58 -16.89
N ASN A 155 14.71 -4.79 -16.38
CA ASN A 155 14.79 -6.02 -17.19
C ASN A 155 14.16 -7.24 -16.50
N GLU A 156 13.51 -7.03 -15.35
CA GLU A 156 12.96 -8.10 -14.52
C GLU A 156 11.45 -7.92 -14.38
N LEU A 157 10.69 -9.01 -14.44
CA LEU A 157 9.24 -8.97 -14.17
C LEU A 157 8.94 -8.87 -12.66
N LEU A 158 9.86 -9.39 -11.85
CA LEU A 158 9.77 -9.47 -10.41
C LEU A 158 11.13 -9.21 -9.78
N ALA A 159 11.15 -8.40 -8.75
CA ALA A 159 12.27 -8.26 -7.83
C ALA A 159 11.82 -8.57 -6.40
N LYS A 160 12.78 -8.88 -5.53
CA LYS A 160 12.55 -9.04 -4.10
C LYS A 160 13.33 -8.01 -3.30
N LEU A 161 12.76 -7.63 -2.17
CA LEU A 161 13.46 -6.88 -1.13
C LEU A 161 13.11 -7.49 0.23
N ALA A 162 14.09 -8.12 0.89
CA ALA A 162 13.88 -8.82 2.15
C ALA A 162 14.56 -8.09 3.32
N THR A 163 13.98 -8.20 4.52
CA THR A 163 14.66 -7.82 5.77
C THR A 163 15.60 -8.92 6.27
N LYS A 164 15.44 -10.15 5.76
CA LYS A 164 16.28 -11.31 6.03
C LYS A 164 17.47 -11.42 5.10
N GLN A 165 18.47 -12.18 5.55
CA GLN A 165 19.50 -12.72 4.67
C GLN A 165 18.89 -13.73 3.68
N ASP A 166 19.42 -13.75 2.46
CA ASP A 166 18.98 -14.65 1.40
C ASP A 166 19.09 -16.14 1.76
N SER A 167 19.99 -16.51 2.67
CA SER A 167 20.15 -17.88 3.17
C SER A 167 18.92 -18.41 3.92
N GLU A 168 18.14 -17.53 4.53
CA GLU A 168 17.00 -17.88 5.39
C GLU A 168 15.64 -17.83 4.66
N LEU A 169 15.64 -17.38 3.41
CA LEU A 169 14.43 -17.28 2.59
C LEU A 169 13.95 -18.66 2.11
N ASP A 170 12.67 -18.74 1.77
CA ASP A 170 12.13 -19.90 1.03
C ASP A 170 12.93 -20.10 -0.27
N PRO A 171 13.32 -21.33 -0.65
CA PRO A 171 14.07 -21.60 -1.87
C PRO A 171 13.48 -20.98 -3.14
N LYS A 172 12.15 -20.86 -3.23
CA LYS A 172 11.45 -20.24 -4.37
C LYS A 172 11.64 -18.74 -4.40
N LEU A 173 11.68 -18.09 -3.22
CA LEU A 173 11.97 -16.66 -3.11
C LEU A 173 13.44 -16.35 -3.38
N LYS A 174 14.36 -17.29 -3.13
CA LYS A 174 15.80 -17.10 -3.42
C LYS A 174 16.08 -16.91 -4.91
N GLN A 175 15.26 -17.51 -5.77
CA GLN A 175 15.41 -17.45 -7.23
C GLN A 175 15.02 -16.09 -7.81
N ILE A 176 14.29 -15.26 -7.06
CA ILE A 176 13.88 -13.93 -7.51
C ILE A 176 15.05 -12.95 -7.37
N ALA A 177 15.24 -12.12 -8.40
CA ALA A 177 16.27 -11.10 -8.44
C ALA A 177 16.13 -10.13 -7.25
N GLN A 178 17.24 -9.81 -6.59
CA GLN A 178 17.27 -8.77 -5.57
C GLN A 178 17.05 -7.40 -6.22
N LEU A 179 16.23 -6.54 -5.60
CA LEU A 179 16.06 -5.15 -6.02
C LEU A 179 17.42 -4.42 -5.99
N LYS A 180 17.77 -3.75 -7.09
CA LYS A 180 19.03 -3.00 -7.24
C LYS A 180 18.75 -1.53 -7.52
N PRO A 181 19.61 -0.61 -7.03
CA PRO A 181 19.57 0.78 -7.47
C PRO A 181 19.70 0.89 -9.01
N PRO A 182 19.02 1.87 -9.63
CA PRO A 182 18.29 2.98 -9.01
C PRO A 182 16.85 2.66 -8.57
N SER A 183 16.35 1.43 -8.78
CA SER A 183 14.99 1.05 -8.41
C SER A 183 14.75 1.13 -6.90
N PHE A 184 13.57 1.61 -6.53
CA PHE A 184 13.14 1.80 -5.15
C PHE A 184 11.67 1.37 -4.98
N VAL A 185 11.23 1.25 -3.73
CA VAL A 185 9.85 0.93 -3.36
C VAL A 185 9.25 2.11 -2.59
N THR A 186 7.96 2.35 -2.78
CA THR A 186 7.19 3.43 -2.12
C THR A 186 5.88 2.92 -1.53
N GLY A 187 5.08 3.84 -0.98
CA GLY A 187 3.76 3.57 -0.44
C GLY A 187 3.78 2.60 0.74
N ILE A 188 2.69 1.85 0.90
CA ILE A 188 2.54 0.89 2.00
C ILE A 188 3.67 -0.15 2.05
N ALA A 189 4.18 -0.58 0.89
CA ALA A 189 5.23 -1.59 0.84
C ALA A 189 6.55 -1.08 1.46
N ALA A 190 6.92 0.18 1.15
CA ALA A 190 8.07 0.83 1.75
C ALA A 190 7.89 1.06 3.25
N SER A 191 6.71 1.54 3.66
CA SER A 191 6.38 1.75 5.07
C SER A 191 6.46 0.45 5.87
N LEU A 192 5.91 -0.66 5.35
CA LEU A 192 6.01 -1.97 6.00
C LEU A 192 7.45 -2.43 6.14
N LEU A 193 8.25 -2.37 5.08
CA LEU A 193 9.65 -2.78 5.10
C LEU A 193 10.47 -1.95 6.11
N SER A 194 10.29 -0.63 6.10
CA SER A 194 10.97 0.29 7.01
C SER A 194 10.57 0.03 8.46
N THR A 195 9.26 0.00 8.76
CA THR A 195 8.75 -0.22 10.11
C THR A 195 9.09 -1.61 10.62
N GLY A 196 8.96 -2.65 9.80
CA GLY A 196 9.29 -4.00 10.25
C GLY A 196 10.79 -4.20 10.46
N LYS A 197 11.67 -3.49 9.73
CA LYS A 197 13.10 -3.46 10.08
C LYS A 197 13.31 -2.90 11.49
N THR A 198 12.63 -1.81 11.85
CA THR A 198 12.67 -1.23 13.21
C THR A 198 12.08 -2.16 14.27
N LEU A 199 11.03 -2.92 13.92
CA LEU A 199 10.39 -3.88 14.82
C LEU A 199 11.04 -5.27 14.82
N HIS A 200 12.18 -5.45 14.14
CA HIS A 200 12.85 -6.73 13.95
C HIS A 200 11.92 -7.84 13.42
N LYS A 201 11.07 -7.48 12.47
CA LYS A 201 10.15 -8.38 11.78
C LYS A 201 10.76 -8.85 10.47
N ASP A 202 10.54 -10.14 10.25
CA ASP A 202 10.98 -10.91 9.11
C ASP A 202 10.00 -10.77 7.96
N MET A 203 10.42 -10.11 6.87
CA MET A 203 9.55 -9.78 5.75
C MET A 203 10.25 -9.94 4.42
N VAL A 204 9.47 -10.26 3.39
CA VAL A 204 9.89 -10.27 2.00
C VAL A 204 8.90 -9.48 1.18
N ALA A 205 9.34 -8.41 0.55
CA ALA A 205 8.58 -7.73 -0.48
C ALA A 205 8.82 -8.38 -1.84
N LEU A 206 7.74 -8.67 -2.55
CA LEU A 206 7.70 -9.01 -3.96
C LEU A 206 7.29 -7.76 -4.72
N LEU A 207 8.22 -7.26 -5.54
CA LEU A 207 8.07 -6.03 -6.30
C LEU A 207 7.80 -6.40 -7.75
N LEU A 208 6.65 -6.01 -8.25
CA LEU A 208 6.26 -6.20 -9.63
C LEU A 208 6.67 -4.99 -10.44
N ASP A 209 7.08 -5.27 -11.68
CA ASP A 209 7.29 -4.23 -12.67
C ASP A 209 5.98 -3.48 -12.94
N GLY A 210 6.03 -2.16 -12.84
CA GLY A 210 4.90 -1.29 -13.06
C GLY A 210 5.31 0.16 -13.31
N ASP A 211 4.56 0.81 -14.20
CA ASP A 211 4.78 2.19 -14.60
C ASP A 211 3.62 3.08 -14.15
N GLY A 212 3.92 4.31 -13.74
CA GLY A 212 2.90 5.31 -13.41
C GLY A 212 3.19 6.05 -12.11
N PRO A 213 2.27 6.93 -11.70
CA PRO A 213 2.36 7.55 -10.39
C PRO A 213 2.15 6.52 -9.28
N ILE A 214 2.72 6.79 -8.10
CA ILE A 214 2.59 5.95 -6.91
C ILE A 214 1.11 5.63 -6.66
N ASP A 215 0.81 4.36 -6.41
CA ASP A 215 -0.51 3.79 -6.19
C ASP A 215 -1.49 3.82 -7.38
N TYR A 216 -1.08 4.38 -8.52
CA TYR A 216 -1.79 4.31 -9.80
C TYR A 216 -0.97 3.58 -10.86
N GLU A 217 -0.07 2.68 -10.44
CA GLU A 217 0.82 1.99 -11.35
C GLU A 217 0.05 0.99 -12.20
N ARG A 218 0.34 1.04 -13.50
CA ARG A 218 -0.05 -0.01 -14.42
C ARG A 218 0.92 -1.17 -14.26
N LEU A 219 0.47 -2.19 -13.54
CA LEU A 219 1.26 -3.41 -13.31
C LEU A 219 1.41 -4.23 -14.60
N ASN A 220 2.60 -4.79 -14.80
CA ASN A 220 2.90 -5.70 -15.90
C ASN A 220 2.11 -7.02 -15.72
N GLU A 221 1.26 -7.38 -16.69
CA GLU A 221 0.40 -8.57 -16.59
C GLU A 221 1.18 -9.88 -16.45
N ASN A 222 2.35 -9.97 -17.09
CA ASN A 222 3.23 -11.13 -16.97
C ASN A 222 3.86 -11.20 -15.57
N GLY A 223 4.25 -10.04 -15.02
CA GLY A 223 4.70 -9.93 -13.63
C GLY A 223 3.61 -10.35 -12.65
N LEU A 224 2.36 -9.93 -12.87
CA LEU A 224 1.21 -10.35 -12.05
C LEU A 224 1.03 -11.86 -12.06
N ASN A 225 1.06 -12.49 -13.24
CA ASN A 225 0.94 -13.95 -13.36
C ASN A 225 2.09 -14.68 -12.66
N ALA A 226 3.32 -14.21 -12.84
CA ALA A 226 4.49 -14.76 -12.18
C ALA A 226 4.39 -14.63 -10.66
N CYS A 227 3.95 -13.48 -10.16
CA CYS A 227 3.75 -13.23 -8.73
C CYS A 227 2.66 -14.14 -8.15
N THR A 228 1.52 -14.27 -8.82
CA THR A 228 0.45 -15.17 -8.39
C THR A 228 0.93 -16.62 -8.34
N SER A 229 1.63 -17.09 -9.37
CA SER A 229 2.17 -18.46 -9.38
C SER A 229 3.18 -18.69 -8.25
N LEU A 230 4.10 -17.75 -8.05
CA LEU A 230 5.10 -17.81 -6.99
C LEU A 230 4.43 -17.81 -5.60
N LEU A 231 3.46 -16.94 -5.36
CA LEU A 231 2.72 -16.88 -4.09
C LEU A 231 1.96 -18.17 -3.82
N GLY A 232 1.25 -18.72 -4.80
CA GLY A 232 0.56 -20.01 -4.63
C GLY A 232 1.53 -21.13 -4.26
N GLN A 233 2.73 -21.10 -4.85
CA GLN A 233 3.78 -22.05 -4.52
C GLN A 233 4.41 -21.86 -3.13
N VAL A 234 4.62 -20.61 -2.67
CA VAL A 234 5.22 -20.30 -1.35
C VAL A 234 4.21 -20.52 -0.22
N VAL A 235 2.96 -20.15 -0.44
CA VAL A 235 1.89 -20.22 0.55
C VAL A 235 1.20 -21.59 0.54
N HIS A 236 1.47 -22.43 -0.47
CA HIS A 236 0.83 -23.73 -0.69
C HIS A 236 -0.69 -23.62 -0.91
N VAL A 237 -1.09 -22.81 -1.88
CA VAL A 237 -2.49 -22.60 -2.29
C VAL A 237 -2.58 -22.66 -3.81
N ASP A 238 -3.62 -23.32 -4.32
CA ASP A 238 -3.96 -23.25 -5.74
C ASP A 238 -4.63 -21.92 -6.06
N LEU A 239 -3.83 -20.92 -6.45
CA LEU A 239 -4.34 -19.65 -6.95
C LEU A 239 -4.81 -19.83 -8.41
N ASN A 240 -6.02 -20.34 -8.57
CA ASN A 240 -6.65 -20.53 -9.88
C ASN A 240 -7.12 -19.18 -10.44
N ARG A 241 -6.51 -18.69 -11.53
CA ARG A 241 -7.12 -17.64 -12.35
C ARG A 241 -8.35 -18.21 -13.07
N LYS A 242 -9.52 -18.25 -12.42
CA LYS A 242 -10.78 -18.29 -13.17
C LYS A 242 -10.91 -16.99 -13.95
N LYS A 243 -11.05 -17.12 -15.27
CA LYS A 243 -11.33 -16.08 -16.28
C LYS A 243 -12.10 -14.87 -15.71
N SER A 244 -11.45 -13.71 -15.60
CA SER A 244 -12.13 -12.42 -15.52
C SER A 244 -11.39 -11.34 -16.33
N LEU A 245 -11.05 -11.66 -17.58
CA LEU A 245 -11.08 -10.66 -18.66
C LEU A 245 -12.52 -10.50 -19.14
N ASN A 246 -13.45 -10.20 -18.23
CA ASN A 246 -14.67 -9.49 -18.59
C ASN A 246 -14.38 -8.03 -18.29
N ARG A 247 -13.81 -7.33 -19.28
CA ARG A 247 -13.84 -5.88 -19.31
C ARG A 247 -15.32 -5.46 -19.23
N PRO A 248 -15.78 -4.73 -18.20
CA PRO A 248 -16.99 -3.96 -18.38
C PRO A 248 -16.68 -2.92 -19.46
N GLY A 249 -17.56 -2.86 -20.46
CA GLY A 249 -17.39 -1.98 -21.61
C GLY A 249 -17.21 -0.53 -21.18
N LEU A 250 -16.11 0.06 -21.61
CA LEU A 250 -16.08 1.48 -21.96
C LEU A 250 -16.90 1.64 -23.25
N TYR A 251 -18.21 1.81 -23.08
CA TYR A 251 -19.09 2.44 -24.04
C TYR A 251 -20.09 3.29 -23.24
N LEU A 252 -19.67 4.52 -22.94
CA LEU A 252 -20.31 5.79 -23.31
C LEU A 252 -19.53 6.93 -22.63
#